data_AF-A0AAC8Q6K8-F1
#
_entry.id   AF-A0AAC8Q6K8-F1
#
_cell.length_a   1.000
_cell.length_b   1.000
_cell.length_c   1.000
_cell.angle_alpha   90.00
_cell.angle_beta   90.00
_cell.angle_gamma   90.00
#
_symmetry.space_group_name_H-M   'P 1'
#
loop_
_entity.id
_entity.type
_entity.pdbx_description
1 polymer ?
#
loop_
_entity_poly.entity_id
_entity_poly.type
_entity_poly.pdbx_seq_one_letter_code
_entity_poly.pdbx_strand_id
1 'polypeptide(L)' 'MDYFKPEDGLPKKVGTYRAVHGMRIDPTKVEGARIFRPWGWLVALIVSQDIKEALEQDQITGAKFIEV' A
#
# COMPACT_ATOMS: atom_id res chain seq x y z
N MET A 1 -12.89 4.04 -6.48
CA MET A 1 -12.13 4.91 -5.56
C MET A 1 -13.12 5.78 -4.85
N ASP A 2 -13.10 5.77 -3.52
CA ASP A 2 -14.01 6.55 -2.69
C ASP A 2 -13.25 7.76 -2.12
N TYR A 3 -13.92 8.91 -2.03
CA TYR A 3 -13.32 10.19 -1.60
C TYR A 3 -14.19 10.88 -0.56
N PHE A 4 -13.57 11.66 0.32
CA PHE A 4 -14.33 12.41 1.32
C PHE A 4 -15.08 13.58 0.67
N LYS A 5 -16.38 13.65 0.94
CA LYS A 5 -17.28 14.74 0.57
C LYS A 5 -17.52 15.67 1.77
N PRO A 6 -18.01 16.90 1.55
CA PRO A 6 -18.41 17.79 2.64
C PRO A 6 -19.40 17.14 3.62
N GLU A 7 -20.29 16.30 3.09
CA GLU A 7 -21.32 15.56 3.84
C GLU A 7 -20.74 14.53 4.83
N ASP A 8 -19.50 14.06 4.63
CA ASP A 8 -18.83 13.10 5.51
C ASP A 8 -18.36 13.72 6.85
N GLY A 9 -18.60 15.02 7.07
CA GLY A 9 -18.34 15.69 8.35
C GLY A 9 -16.85 15.86 8.71
N LEU A 10 -15.93 15.65 7.75
CA LEU A 10 -14.49 15.76 7.93
C LEU A 10 -13.88 16.81 6.98
N PRO A 11 -14.01 18.12 7.27
CA PRO A 11 -13.63 19.20 6.35
C PRO A 11 -12.17 19.14 5.89
N LYS A 12 -11.26 18.76 6.80
CA LYS A 12 -9.81 18.66 6.51
C LYS A 12 -9.46 17.50 5.56
N LYS A 13 -10.37 16.57 5.32
CA LYS A 13 -10.16 15.41 4.46
C LYS A 13 -10.90 15.51 3.13
N VAL A 14 -11.79 16.50 2.94
CA VAL A 14 -12.58 16.65 1.71
C VAL A 14 -11.65 16.70 0.50
N GLY A 15 -11.98 15.91 -0.53
CA GLY A 15 -11.17 15.77 -1.75
C GLY A 15 -9.99 14.79 -1.65
N THR A 16 -9.71 14.23 -0.47
CA THR A 16 -8.73 13.15 -0.31
C THR A 16 -9.38 11.77 -0.48
N TYR A 17 -8.56 10.76 -0.77
CA TYR A 17 -9.02 9.37 -0.83
C TYR A 17 -9.53 8.92 0.54
N ARG A 18 -10.77 8.42 0.57
CA ARG A 18 -11.38 7.78 1.73
C ARG A 18 -10.98 6.32 1.84
N ALA A 19 -11.02 5.62 0.71
CA ALA A 19 -10.58 4.24 0.61
C ALA A 19 -10.06 3.92 -0.80
N VAL A 20 -8.97 3.16 -0.84
CA VAL A 20 -8.41 2.59 -2.06
C VAL A 20 -8.60 1.07 -1.96
N HIS A 21 -9.25 0.50 -2.97
CA HIS A 21 -9.51 -0.94 -3.07
C HIS A 21 -8.87 -1.49 -4.35
N GLY A 22 -8.42 -2.74 -4.31
CA GLY A 22 -7.89 -3.45 -5.48
C GLY A 22 -6.63 -2.82 -6.08
N MET A 23 -5.80 -2.19 -5.25
CA MET A 23 -4.51 -1.63 -5.64
C MET A 23 -3.63 -2.73 -6.23
N ARG A 24 -3.08 -2.51 -7.42
CA ARG A 24 -2.15 -3.42 -8.10
C ARG A 24 -0.91 -2.67 -8.53
N ILE A 25 0.24 -3.34 -8.44
CA ILE A 25 1.49 -2.88 -9.02
C ILE A 25 1.75 -3.70 -10.28
N ASP A 26 2.00 -3.02 -11.39
CA ASP A 26 2.46 -3.65 -12.63
C ASP A 26 3.99 -3.80 -12.55
N PRO A 27 4.55 -5.02 -12.41
CA PRO A 27 5.99 -5.21 -12.27
C PRO A 27 6.79 -4.74 -13.50
N THR A 28 6.15 -4.52 -14.64
CA THR A 28 6.83 -4.01 -15.84
C THR A 28 7.07 -2.49 -15.79
N LYS A 29 6.43 -1.79 -14.84
CA LYS A 29 6.44 -0.31 -14.73
C LYS A 29 7.13 0.20 -13.47
N VAL A 30 7.90 -0.65 -12.79
CA VAL A 30 8.53 -0.30 -11.52
C VAL A 30 9.95 0.23 -11.64
N GLU A 31 10.57 0.16 -12.84
CA GLU A 31 11.94 0.65 -13.08
C GLU A 31 12.97 0.13 -12.06
N GLY A 32 12.79 -1.12 -11.62
CA GLY A 32 13.65 -1.77 -10.62
C GLY A 32 13.34 -1.44 -9.16
N ALA A 33 12.35 -0.60 -8.88
CA ALA A 33 11.87 -0.37 -7.52
C ALA A 33 11.22 -1.64 -6.95
N ARG A 34 11.62 -2.00 -5.72
CA ARG A 34 11.18 -3.22 -5.03
C ARG A 34 10.39 -2.97 -3.74
N ILE A 35 10.38 -1.73 -3.26
CA ILE A 35 9.65 -1.32 -2.07
C ILE A 35 8.91 -0.03 -2.38
N PHE A 36 7.62 0.02 -2.06
CA PHE A 36 6.76 1.19 -2.27
C PHE A 36 6.14 1.63 -0.95
N ARG A 37 6.08 2.95 -0.78
CA ARG A 37 5.29 3.61 0.26
C ARG A 37 4.13 4.34 -0.42
N PRO A 38 2.90 3.81 -0.35
CA PRO A 38 1.76 4.47 -0.97
C PRO A 38 1.51 5.83 -0.31
N TRP A 39 1.23 6.83 -1.14
CA TRP A 39 0.89 8.16 -0.63
C TRP A 39 -0.45 8.10 0.12
N GLY A 40 -0.51 8.73 1.30
CA GLY A 40 -1.71 8.73 2.15
C GLY A 40 -1.99 7.43 2.92
N TRP A 41 -1.20 6.36 2.73
CA TRP A 41 -1.35 5.10 3.46
C TRP A 41 -0.04 4.67 4.12
N LEU A 42 0.19 5.18 5.33
CA LEU A 42 1.46 4.99 6.05
C LEU A 42 1.54 3.68 6.85
N VAL A 43 0.46 2.89 6.88
CA VAL A 43 0.32 1.70 7.74
C VAL A 43 1.05 0.49 7.16
N ALA A 44 1.19 0.39 5.84
CA ALA A 44 1.78 -0.75 5.15
C ALA A 44 2.80 -0.32 4.10
N LEU A 45 3.82 -1.16 3.90
CA LEU A 45 4.72 -1.10 2.76
C LEU A 45 4.34 -2.20 1.77
N ILE A 46 4.51 -1.92 0.49
CA ILE A 46 4.38 -2.93 -0.56
C ILE A 46 5.79 -3.34 -0.95
N VAL A 47 6.06 -4.65 -0.91
CA VAL A 47 7.36 -5.21 -1.27
C VAL A 47 7.18 -6.18 -2.43
N SER A 48 8.21 -6.30 -3.26
CA SER A 48 8.27 -7.35 -4.27
C SER A 48 8.37 -8.74 -3.63
N GLN A 49 7.99 -9.75 -4.40
CA GLN A 49 7.91 -11.13 -3.91
C GLN A 49 9.27 -11.67 -3.43
N ASP A 50 10.38 -11.32 -4.10
CA ASP A 50 11.73 -11.70 -3.69
C ASP A 50 12.10 -11.17 -2.29
N ILE A 51 11.67 -9.94 -1.95
CA ILE A 51 11.87 -9.38 -0.60
C ILE A 51 11.01 -10.11 0.42
N LYS A 52 9.75 -10.41 0.10
CA LYS A 52 8.89 -11.22 0.98
C LYS A 52 9.54 -12.58 1.27
N GLU A 53 9.97 -13.28 0.23
CA GLU A 53 10.58 -14.62 0.34
C GLU A 53 11.86 -14.58 1.16
N ALA A 54 12.72 -13.58 0.96
CA ALA A 54 13.93 -13.40 1.77
C ALA A 54 13.61 -13.19 3.25
N LEU A 55 12.60 -12.35 3.57
CA LEU A 55 12.18 -12.12 4.95
C LEU A 55 11.60 -13.38 5.61
N GLU A 56 10.88 -14.21 4.85
CA GLU A 56 10.35 -15.50 5.32
C GLU A 56 11.48 -16.52 5.53
N GLN A 57 12.46 -16.59 4.62
CA GLN A 57 13.62 -17.47 4.73
C GLN A 57 14.49 -17.14 5.93
N ASP A 58 14.69 -15.84 6.21
CA ASP A 58 15.43 -15.34 7.36
C ASP A 58 14.63 -15.43 8.67
N GLN A 59 13.40 -15.96 8.62
CA GLN A 59 12.52 -16.14 9.78
C GLN A 59 12.26 -14.82 10.55
N ILE A 60 12.17 -13.70 9.83
CA ILE A 60 11.87 -12.40 10.43
C ILE A 60 10.47 -12.46 11.03
N THR A 61 10.38 -12.14 12.32
CA THR A 61 9.12 -12.12 13.06
C THR A 61 8.47 -10.73 13.02
N GLY A 62 7.16 -10.66 13.25
CA GLY A 62 6.41 -9.40 13.31
C GLY A 62 5.93 -8.85 11.97
N ALA A 63 6.27 -9.49 10.85
CA ALA A 63 5.73 -9.15 9.53
C ALA A 63 4.46 -9.98 9.21
N LYS A 64 3.49 -9.35 8.57
CA LYS A 64 2.33 -10.02 7.96
C LYS A 64 2.22 -9.60 6.50
N PHE A 65 2.22 -10.57 5.59
CA PHE A 65 2.11 -10.34 4.16
C PHE A 65 0.67 -10.57 3.68
N ILE A 66 0.20 -9.68 2.81
CA ILE A 66 -1.10 -9.76 2.13
C ILE A 66 -0.83 -9.46 0.66
N GLU A 67 -1.33 -10.31 -0.23
CA GLU A 67 -1.21 -10.13 -1.68
C GLU A 67 -2.10 -8.96 -2.14
N VAL A 68 -1.60 -8.16 -3.09
CA VAL A 68 -2.27 -6.96 -3.62
C VAL A 68 -2.33 -6.98 -5.15
#